data_AF-A0A9D2LHI2-F1
#
_entry.id   AF-A0A9D2LHI2-F1
#
_cell.length_a   1.000
_cell.length_b   1.000
_cell.length_c   1.000
_cell.angle_alpha   90.00
_cell.angle_beta   90.00
_cell.angle_gamma   90.00
#
_symmetry.space_group_name_H-M   'P 1'
#
loop_
_entity.id
_entity.type
_entity.pdbx_description
1 polymer ?
#
loop_
_entity_poly.entity_id
_entity_poly.type
_entity_poly.pdbx_seq_one_letter_code
_entity_poly.pdbx_strand_id
1 'polypeptide(L)'
;MKKGLCLFLLCLLLSGCGGEAAAPDSGPETGSSETAVTELTPEAALDTLTQTLLDQNPNYLSYDPETGFETDGPHYVWWTDEPPTETEVDGQTAYEFQLLYGQDADDGLPSEQTATPMAGRLAAIYAVSKDGSACWEYGISTDTWTSLS
;
A
#
# COMPACT_ATOMS: atom_id res chain seq x y z
N MET A 1 36.45 -15.74 25.70
CA MET A 1 36.29 -17.04 26.39
C MET A 1 35.12 -17.75 25.75
N LYS A 2 35.40 -18.86 25.06
CA LYS A 2 34.93 -20.23 25.40
C LYS A 2 33.41 -20.39 25.31
N LYS A 3 32.87 -21.38 24.59
CA LYS A 3 33.46 -22.46 23.78
C LYS A 3 32.26 -23.27 23.30
N GLY A 4 32.32 -23.69 22.04
CA GLY A 4 32.00 -25.05 21.64
C GLY A 4 30.53 -25.46 21.68
N LEU A 5 30.19 -26.59 21.10
CA LEU A 5 31.06 -27.72 20.84
C LEU A 5 30.30 -28.69 19.91
N CYS A 6 30.94 -29.07 18.81
CA CYS A 6 30.96 -30.45 18.26
C CYS A 6 29.67 -31.10 17.77
N LEU A 7 29.68 -32.10 16.90
CA LEU A 7 30.66 -32.78 16.05
C LEU A 7 29.87 -34.01 15.63
N PHE A 8 29.71 -34.28 14.34
CA PHE A 8 29.78 -35.66 13.89
C PHE A 8 30.55 -35.72 12.58
N LEU A 9 31.86 -35.86 12.78
CA LEU A 9 32.76 -36.52 11.85
C LEU A 9 32.21 -37.93 11.61
N LEU A 10 31.97 -38.29 10.36
CA LEU A 10 32.15 -39.69 9.93
C LEU A 10 32.66 -39.71 8.49
N CYS A 11 33.99 -39.69 8.42
CA CYS A 11 34.79 -40.12 7.29
C CYS A 11 34.36 -41.53 6.85
N LEU A 12 34.41 -41.80 5.56
CA LEU A 12 35.27 -42.87 5.01
C LEU A 12 35.40 -42.69 3.50
N LEU A 13 36.60 -42.23 3.13
CA LEU A 13 37.21 -42.29 1.81
C LEU A 13 37.23 -43.73 1.29
N LEU A 14 37.04 -43.91 -0.03
CA LEU A 14 37.64 -44.92 -0.94
C LEU A 14 36.94 -44.75 -2.30
N SER A 15 37.51 -44.65 -3.48
CA SER A 15 38.85 -44.43 -4.03
C SER A 15 38.62 -44.37 -5.54
N GLY A 16 39.01 -43.29 -6.21
CA GLY A 16 38.90 -43.15 -7.66
C GLY A 16 39.90 -42.12 -8.18
N CYS A 17 41.04 -42.63 -8.61
CA CYS A 17 42.28 -41.94 -8.92
C CYS A 17 42.25 -41.23 -10.29
N GLY A 18 42.81 -40.01 -10.36
CA GLY A 18 43.68 -39.61 -11.47
C GLY A 18 43.17 -38.56 -12.45
N GLY A 19 43.74 -37.35 -12.34
CA GLY A 19 44.25 -36.58 -13.49
C GLY A 19 43.33 -35.55 -14.17
N GLU A 20 43.88 -34.35 -14.30
CA GLU A 20 43.61 -33.31 -15.32
C GLU A 20 42.45 -32.31 -15.11
N ALA A 21 42.80 -31.13 -14.58
CA ALA A 21 42.43 -29.79 -15.09
C ALA A 21 42.77 -28.72 -14.03
N ALA A 22 43.63 -27.75 -14.36
CA ALA A 22 43.97 -26.61 -13.51
C ALA A 22 43.12 -25.38 -13.86
N ALA A 23 42.49 -24.81 -12.83
CA ALA A 23 41.61 -23.62 -12.81
C ALA A 23 42.43 -22.30 -12.90
N PRO A 24 41.83 -21.07 -12.89
CA PRO A 24 40.87 -20.56 -11.90
C PRO A 24 39.68 -19.85 -12.60
N ASP A 25 38.60 -19.35 -12.03
CA ASP A 25 38.21 -18.89 -10.70
C ASP A 25 36.66 -18.88 -10.77
N SER A 26 35.97 -19.53 -9.85
CA SER A 26 34.50 -19.44 -9.76
C SER A 26 34.17 -19.32 -8.29
N GLY A 27 34.15 -18.07 -7.82
CA GLY A 27 33.58 -17.73 -6.54
C GLY A 27 32.11 -18.15 -6.50
N PRO A 28 31.55 -18.45 -5.31
CA PRO A 28 30.12 -18.65 -5.21
C PRO A 28 29.45 -17.33 -5.59
N GLU A 29 28.71 -17.37 -6.70
CA GLU A 29 27.73 -16.35 -7.07
C GLU A 29 26.98 -15.98 -5.80
N THR A 30 27.26 -14.79 -5.27
CA THR A 30 26.46 -14.21 -4.20
C THR A 30 25.15 -13.91 -4.88
N GLY A 31 24.21 -14.86 -4.82
CA GLY A 31 22.85 -14.65 -5.22
C GLY A 31 22.32 -13.51 -4.38
N SER A 32 22.40 -12.30 -4.94
CA SER A 32 21.64 -11.16 -4.48
C SER A 32 20.20 -11.64 -4.50
N SER A 33 19.66 -11.93 -3.32
CA SER A 33 18.23 -12.06 -3.15
C SER A 33 17.66 -10.68 -3.45
N GLU A 34 17.46 -10.40 -4.75
CA GLU A 34 16.52 -9.40 -5.19
C GLU A 34 15.18 -9.93 -4.70
N THR A 35 14.80 -9.51 -3.50
CA THR A 35 13.45 -9.64 -3.00
C THR A 35 12.63 -8.85 -4.01
N ALA A 36 12.09 -9.52 -5.02
CA ALA A 36 11.14 -8.92 -5.94
C ALA A 36 9.97 -8.48 -5.07
N VAL A 37 9.95 -7.19 -4.72
CA VAL A 37 8.84 -6.58 -4.04
C VAL A 37 7.72 -6.59 -5.06
N THR A 38 6.74 -7.47 -4.85
CA THR A 38 5.58 -7.56 -5.74
C THR A 38 4.81 -6.26 -5.60
N GLU A 39 4.78 -5.48 -6.68
CA GLU A 39 3.93 -4.29 -6.75
C GLU A 39 2.45 -4.68 -6.61
N LEU A 40 1.73 -3.91 -5.82
CA LEU A 40 0.29 -4.00 -5.66
C LEU A 40 -0.41 -3.58 -6.95
N THR A 41 -1.57 -4.18 -7.20
CA THR A 41 -2.51 -3.62 -8.17
C THR A 41 -3.15 -2.35 -7.58
N PRO A 42 -3.66 -1.44 -8.43
CA PRO A 42 -4.48 -0.30 -7.98
C PRO A 42 -5.57 -0.66 -6.96
N GLU A 43 -6.27 -1.77 -7.19
CA GLU A 43 -7.34 -2.24 -6.30
C GLU A 43 -6.79 -2.67 -4.93
N ALA A 44 -5.67 -3.41 -4.90
CA ALA A 44 -5.04 -3.83 -3.64
C ALA A 44 -4.42 -2.66 -2.88
N ALA A 45 -3.87 -1.66 -3.60
CA ALA A 45 -3.39 -0.43 -3.00
C ALA A 45 -4.55 0.40 -2.39
N LEU A 46 -5.69 0.48 -3.08
CA LEU A 46 -6.88 1.15 -2.57
C LEU A 46 -7.47 0.47 -1.33
N ASP A 47 -7.47 -0.87 -1.28
CA ASP A 47 -7.86 -1.64 -0.10
C ASP A 47 -6.91 -1.37 1.07
N THR A 48 -5.60 -1.34 0.81
CA THR A 48 -4.57 -1.00 1.82
C THR A 48 -4.78 0.41 2.40
N LEU A 49 -5.05 1.40 1.54
CA LEU A 49 -5.36 2.76 1.96
C LEU A 49 -6.62 2.81 2.81
N THR A 50 -7.68 2.14 2.34
CA THR A 50 -8.97 2.08 3.03
C THR A 50 -8.81 1.53 4.44
N GLN A 51 -8.08 0.43 4.60
CA GLN A 51 -7.78 -0.13 5.93
C GLN A 51 -6.97 0.82 6.79
N THR A 52 -5.93 1.45 6.23
CA THR A 52 -5.09 2.43 6.95
C THR A 52 -5.93 3.59 7.52
N LEU A 53 -6.88 4.10 6.73
CA LEU A 53 -7.75 5.20 7.14
C LEU A 53 -8.79 4.76 8.19
N LEU A 54 -9.32 3.54 8.07
CA LEU A 54 -10.22 2.95 9.07
C LEU A 54 -9.50 2.68 10.41
N ASP A 55 -8.24 2.26 10.38
CA ASP A 55 -7.43 2.04 11.58
C ASP A 55 -7.18 3.36 12.33
N GLN A 56 -7.01 4.49 11.62
CA GLN A 56 -6.88 5.81 12.21
C GLN A 56 -8.21 6.38 12.72
N ASN A 57 -9.30 6.13 11.98
CA ASN A 57 -10.64 6.53 12.37
C ASN A 57 -11.68 5.50 11.88
N PRO A 58 -12.31 4.72 12.75
CA PRO A 58 -13.25 3.67 12.31
C PRO A 58 -14.51 4.22 11.63
N ASN A 59 -14.75 5.54 11.71
CA ASN A 59 -15.87 6.20 11.04
C ASN A 59 -15.51 6.73 9.63
N TYR A 60 -14.32 6.41 9.12
CA TYR A 60 -13.78 7.04 7.91
C TYR A 60 -14.57 6.75 6.64
N LEU A 61 -15.21 5.58 6.53
CA LEU A 61 -16.00 5.20 5.36
C LEU A 61 -17.35 4.66 5.83
N SER A 62 -18.40 5.48 5.67
CA SER A 62 -19.76 5.16 6.09
C SER A 62 -20.69 4.94 4.89
N TYR A 63 -20.22 4.27 3.84
CA TYR A 63 -21.06 3.93 2.70
C TYR A 63 -21.04 2.44 2.43
N ASP A 64 -22.08 1.77 2.93
CA ASP A 64 -22.46 0.44 2.52
C ASP A 64 -23.68 0.57 1.59
N PRO A 65 -23.55 0.23 0.28
CA PRO A 65 -24.64 0.32 -0.68
C PRO A 65 -25.78 -0.68 -0.42
N GLU A 66 -25.56 -1.73 0.38
CA GLU A 66 -26.56 -2.74 0.75
C GLU A 66 -27.31 -2.39 2.05
N THR A 67 -26.62 -1.78 3.03
CA THR A 67 -27.20 -1.47 4.35
C THR A 67 -27.62 -0.01 4.53
N GLY A 68 -27.18 0.89 3.65
CA GLY A 68 -27.45 2.32 3.72
C GLY A 68 -26.45 3.07 4.60
N PHE A 69 -26.77 4.31 4.96
CA PHE A 69 -25.88 5.18 5.74
C PHE A 69 -25.81 4.72 7.20
N GLU A 70 -24.64 4.28 7.67
CA GLU A 70 -24.46 3.83 9.06
C GLU A 70 -24.11 4.97 10.05
N THR A 71 -23.78 6.17 9.58
CA THR A 71 -23.38 7.29 10.46
C THR A 71 -23.96 8.65 10.03
N ASP A 72 -24.29 9.49 11.03
CA ASP A 72 -24.57 10.92 10.84
C ASP A 72 -23.24 11.65 10.53
N GLY A 73 -22.89 11.81 9.25
CA GLY A 73 -21.64 12.44 8.83
C GLY A 73 -21.49 12.60 7.31
N PRO A 74 -20.47 13.34 6.84
CA PRO A 74 -20.20 13.47 5.41
C PRO A 74 -19.85 12.11 4.80
N HIS A 75 -20.46 11.81 3.66
CA HIS A 75 -20.22 10.57 2.93
C HIS A 75 -19.11 10.75 1.91
N TYR A 76 -18.34 9.69 1.67
CA TYR A 76 -17.22 9.72 0.73
C TYR A 76 -17.25 8.56 -0.25
N VAL A 77 -16.77 8.79 -1.47
CA VAL A 77 -16.62 7.79 -2.52
C VAL A 77 -15.26 7.95 -3.19
N TRP A 78 -14.60 6.84 -3.48
CA TRP A 78 -13.36 6.85 -4.25
C TRP A 78 -13.66 7.15 -5.72
N TRP A 79 -12.88 8.05 -6.33
CA TRP A 79 -12.91 8.26 -7.77
C TRP A 79 -12.25 7.08 -8.49
N THR A 80 -13.00 6.41 -9.36
CA THR A 80 -12.56 5.17 -10.04
C THR A 80 -12.88 5.13 -11.54
N ASP A 81 -13.36 6.25 -12.12
CA ASP A 81 -13.69 6.33 -13.56
C ASP A 81 -12.45 6.16 -14.47
N GLU A 82 -11.25 6.40 -13.93
CA GLU A 82 -9.98 6.23 -14.61
C GLU A 82 -8.99 5.45 -13.73
N PRO A 83 -8.00 4.77 -14.32
CA PRO A 83 -6.91 4.17 -13.53
C PRO A 83 -6.24 5.26 -12.68
N PRO A 84 -5.76 4.94 -11.46
CA PRO A 84 -5.13 5.93 -10.62
C PRO A 84 -3.89 6.50 -11.31
N THR A 85 -3.66 7.78 -11.06
CA THR A 85 -2.43 8.45 -11.53
C THR A 85 -1.24 7.91 -10.73
N GLU A 86 -0.07 7.81 -11.37
CA GLU A 86 1.17 7.49 -10.68
C GLU A 86 1.89 8.79 -10.30
N THR A 87 2.42 8.84 -9.09
CA THR A 87 3.15 9.99 -8.55
C THR A 87 4.40 9.53 -7.79
N GLU A 88 5.32 10.45 -7.51
CA GLU A 88 6.47 10.18 -6.65
C GLU A 88 6.35 10.93 -5.33
N VAL A 89 6.36 10.17 -4.22
CA VAL A 89 6.30 10.71 -2.86
C VAL A 89 7.48 10.14 -2.09
N ASP A 90 8.28 11.00 -1.46
CA ASP A 90 9.46 10.62 -0.67
C ASP A 90 10.44 9.67 -1.38
N GLY A 91 10.52 9.75 -2.73
CA GLY A 91 11.38 8.90 -3.55
C GLY A 91 10.82 7.50 -3.85
N GLN A 92 9.54 7.25 -3.55
CA GLN A 92 8.82 6.04 -3.89
C GLN A 92 7.76 6.34 -4.96
N THR A 93 7.63 5.47 -5.96
CA THR A 93 6.49 5.52 -6.89
C THR A 93 5.23 5.05 -6.16
N ALA A 94 4.15 5.82 -6.30
CA ALA A 94 2.89 5.61 -5.60
C ALA A 94 1.69 5.75 -6.55
N TYR A 95 0.59 5.07 -6.21
CA TYR A 95 -0.72 5.32 -6.80
C TYR A 95 -1.41 6.45 -6.06
N GLU A 96 -1.92 7.43 -6.81
CA GLU A 96 -2.72 8.54 -6.30
C GLU A 96 -4.21 8.22 -6.41
N PHE A 97 -4.95 8.43 -5.32
CA PHE A 97 -6.39 8.23 -5.23
C PHE A 97 -7.09 9.51 -4.79
N GLN A 98 -8.18 9.84 -5.46
CA GLN A 98 -9.03 10.98 -5.09
C GLN A 98 -10.26 10.47 -4.34
N LEU A 99 -10.52 11.08 -3.19
CA LEU A 99 -11.72 10.87 -2.40
C LEU A 99 -12.67 12.02 -2.69
N LEU A 100 -13.90 11.72 -3.10
CA LEU A 100 -14.94 12.70 -3.36
C LEU A 100 -16.01 12.63 -2.27
N TYR A 101 -16.74 13.73 -2.07
CA TYR A 101 -17.98 13.68 -1.32
C TYR A 101 -19.01 12.82 -2.09
N GLY A 102 -19.57 11.83 -1.39
CA GLY A 102 -20.67 11.00 -1.88
C GLY A 102 -21.96 11.82 -2.07
N GLN A 103 -23.02 11.17 -2.55
CA GLN A 103 -24.33 11.82 -2.60
C GLN A 103 -24.73 12.25 -1.19
N ASP A 104 -25.24 13.47 -1.05
CA ASP A 104 -25.88 13.92 0.17
C ASP A 104 -27.00 12.91 0.49
N ALA A 105 -27.08 12.43 1.73
CA ALA A 105 -28.17 11.55 2.12
C ALA A 105 -29.49 12.26 1.79
N ASP A 106 -30.35 11.59 1.01
CA ASP A 106 -31.74 11.99 0.93
C ASP A 106 -32.36 11.68 2.29
N ASP A 107 -32.23 12.64 3.21
CA ASP A 107 -32.76 12.58 4.57
C ASP A 107 -34.30 12.70 4.59
N GLY A 108 -34.94 12.77 3.42
CA GLY A 108 -36.37 12.97 3.28
C GLY A 108 -36.85 14.33 3.80
N LEU A 109 -35.92 15.25 4.12
CA LEU A 109 -36.25 16.60 4.52
C LEU A 109 -36.50 17.45 3.27
N PRO A 110 -37.48 18.37 3.31
CA PRO A 110 -37.75 19.26 2.20
C PRO A 110 -36.47 20.05 1.84
N SER A 111 -36.26 20.26 0.54
CA SER A 111 -35.06 20.83 -0.09
C SER A 111 -34.71 22.28 0.30
N GLU A 112 -35.13 22.76 1.46
CA GLU A 112 -34.73 24.04 2.05
C GLU A 112 -33.30 24.00 2.63
N GLN A 113 -32.52 22.98 2.28
CA GLN A 113 -31.07 22.98 2.49
C GLN A 113 -30.45 24.06 1.59
N THR A 114 -30.25 25.24 2.19
CA THR A 114 -29.52 26.38 1.59
C THR A 114 -28.03 26.11 1.34
N ALA A 115 -27.55 24.90 1.64
CA ALA A 115 -26.18 24.49 1.41
C ALA A 115 -25.95 24.18 -0.08
N THR A 116 -24.78 24.57 -0.59
CA THR A 116 -24.40 24.20 -1.95
C THR A 116 -24.09 22.70 -1.98
N PRO A 117 -24.63 21.91 -2.94
CA PRO A 117 -24.41 20.47 -2.98
C PRO A 117 -22.91 20.16 -3.04
N MET A 118 -22.48 19.24 -2.17
CA MET A 118 -21.08 18.83 -2.04
C MET A 118 -20.76 17.58 -2.84
N ALA A 119 -21.77 16.78 -3.19
CA ALA A 119 -21.63 15.56 -3.97
C ALA A 119 -20.74 15.75 -5.22
N GLY A 120 -19.79 14.83 -5.40
CA GLY A 120 -18.83 14.82 -6.50
C GLY A 120 -17.69 15.85 -6.37
N ARG A 121 -17.68 16.69 -5.34
CA ARG A 121 -16.53 17.57 -5.07
C ARG A 121 -15.39 16.77 -4.45
N LEU A 122 -14.17 17.18 -4.75
CA LEU A 122 -12.97 16.64 -4.13
C LEU A 122 -13.00 16.90 -2.61
N ALA A 123 -12.90 15.82 -1.84
CA ALA A 123 -12.75 15.86 -0.39
C ALA A 123 -11.27 15.80 0.01
N ALA A 124 -10.52 14.87 -0.59
CA ALA A 124 -9.10 14.67 -0.30
C ALA A 124 -8.37 13.91 -1.40
N ILE A 125 -7.04 13.95 -1.36
CA ILE A 125 -6.15 13.19 -2.25
C ILE A 125 -5.19 12.40 -1.37
N TYR A 126 -5.03 11.12 -1.69
CA TYR A 126 -4.15 10.20 -1.00
C TYR A 126 -3.18 9.55 -1.98
N ALA A 127 -2.08 9.04 -1.45
CA ALA A 127 -1.15 8.21 -2.19
C ALA A 127 -0.80 6.94 -1.41
N VAL A 128 -0.53 5.86 -2.13
CA VAL A 128 -0.06 4.58 -1.58
C VAL A 128 1.13 4.12 -2.38
N SER A 129 2.23 3.76 -1.71
CA SER A 129 3.40 3.24 -2.40
C SER A 129 3.03 1.97 -3.16
N LYS A 130 3.66 1.74 -4.32
CA LYS A 130 3.35 0.55 -5.13
C LYS A 130 3.61 -0.77 -4.39
N ASP A 131 4.45 -0.77 -3.37
CA ASP A 131 4.69 -1.94 -2.50
C ASP A 131 3.77 -2.02 -1.28
N GLY A 132 2.87 -1.05 -1.08
CA GLY A 132 1.95 -0.95 0.06
C GLY A 132 2.61 -0.60 1.39
N SER A 133 3.90 -0.29 1.41
CA SER A 133 4.65 0.00 2.63
C SER A 133 4.32 1.35 3.28
N ALA A 134 3.74 2.30 2.53
CA ALA A 134 3.44 3.63 3.01
C ALA A 134 2.19 4.22 2.36
N CYS A 135 1.45 5.01 3.16
CA CYS A 135 0.33 5.82 2.71
C CYS A 135 0.59 7.29 3.07
N TRP A 136 0.05 8.20 2.25
CA TRP A 136 0.16 9.65 2.46
C TRP A 136 -1.15 10.36 2.16
N GLU A 137 -1.36 11.48 2.82
CA GLU A 137 -2.39 12.48 2.50
C GLU A 137 -1.73 13.72 1.90
N TYR A 138 -2.34 14.27 0.85
CA TYR A 138 -1.90 15.52 0.26
C TYR A 138 -2.62 16.71 0.90
N GLY A 139 -1.84 17.58 1.54
CA GLY A 139 -2.32 18.85 2.07
C GLY A 139 -2.57 19.86 0.95
N ILE A 140 -3.79 19.93 0.42
CA ILE A 140 -4.16 20.85 -0.68
C ILE A 140 -3.80 22.31 -0.37
N SER A 141 -3.91 22.73 0.89
CA SER A 141 -3.58 24.11 1.31
C SER A 141 -2.09 24.37 1.46
N THR A 142 -1.29 23.33 1.69
CA THR A 142 0.15 23.41 1.96
C THR A 142 1.00 22.95 0.79
N ASP A 143 0.41 22.28 -0.20
CA ASP A 143 1.08 21.66 -1.35
C ASP A 143 2.15 20.65 -0.90
N THR A 144 1.81 19.81 0.09
CA THR A 144 2.75 18.85 0.69
C THR A 144 2.09 17.52 1.02
N TRP A 145 2.82 16.43 0.77
CA TRP A 145 2.46 15.09 1.24
C TRP A 145 2.82 14.90 2.71
N THR A 146 1.92 14.28 3.47
CA THR A 146 2.12 13.92 4.88
C THR A 146 1.85 12.44 5.05
N SER A 147 2.77 11.72 5.70
CA SER A 147 2.62 10.28 5.92
C SER A 147 1.46 9.98 6.87
N LEU A 148 0.66 8.98 6.49
CA LEU A 148 -0.35 8.34 7.32
C LEU A 148 0.32 7.21 8.08
N SER A 149 0.88 7.52 9.25
CA SER A 149 1.52 6.57 10.17
C SER A 149 0.56 6.00 11.18
#